data_AF-A0A2N9ISV6-F1
#
_entry.id   AF-A0A2N9ISV6-F1
#
_cell.length_a   1.000
_cell.length_b   1.000
_cell.length_c   1.000
_cell.angle_alpha   90.00
_cell.angle_beta   90.00
_cell.angle_gamma   90.00
#
_symmetry.space_group_name_H-M   'P 1'
#
loop_
_entity.id
_entity.type
_entity.pdbx_description
1 polymer ?
#
loop_
_entity_poly.entity_id
_entity_poly.type
_entity_poly.pdbx_seq_one_letter_code
_entity_poly.pdbx_strand_id
1 'polypeptide(L)'
;MSSMCAIQCPVRGMDAIKCPHQYLKVVEFLGYCGRICDVEFVLYFIKNAVALEKILIDPYDQIVKNSAFQTANINQEQIARSRAKCQLEDKVPPSIELVIL
;
A
#
# COMPACT_ATOMS: atom_id res chain seq x y z
N MET A 1 -11.76 -49.96 -16.88
CA MET A 1 -10.84 -49.06 -17.62
C MET A 1 -11.70 -48.15 -18.47
N SER A 2 -12.00 -46.94 -18.00
CA SER A 2 -12.67 -45.94 -18.81
C SER A 2 -11.86 -44.65 -18.71
N SER A 3 -11.26 -44.29 -19.84
CA SER A 3 -10.43 -43.11 -20.01
C SER A 3 -11.32 -41.88 -20.06
N MET A 4 -11.20 -40.98 -19.07
CA MET A 4 -11.79 -39.65 -19.18
C MET A 4 -10.81 -38.73 -19.89
N CYS A 5 -11.25 -38.21 -21.03
CA CYS A 5 -10.58 -37.21 -21.84
C CYS A 5 -10.45 -35.91 -21.04
N ALA A 6 -9.23 -35.54 -20.65
CA ALA A 6 -8.95 -34.23 -20.07
C ALA A 6 -8.75 -33.23 -21.23
N ILE A 7 -9.66 -32.27 -21.33
CA ILE A 7 -9.54 -31.13 -22.23
C ILE A 7 -8.38 -30.28 -21.71
N GLN A 8 -7.22 -30.40 -22.35
CA GLN A 8 -6.04 -29.58 -22.07
C GLN A 8 -6.33 -28.13 -22.48
N CYS A 9 -6.51 -27.24 -21.52
CA CYS A 9 -6.45 -25.80 -21.77
C CYS A 9 -4.96 -25.39 -21.76
N PRO A 10 -4.41 -24.81 -22.84
CA PRO A 10 -3.00 -24.45 -22.88
C PRO A 10 -2.83 -23.12 -22.14
N VAL A 11 -2.69 -23.17 -20.82
CA VAL A 11 -2.19 -22.02 -20.07
C VAL A 11 -0.70 -21.85 -20.40
N ARG A 12 -0.45 -20.95 -21.35
CA ARG A 12 0.88 -20.38 -21.65
C ARG A 12 1.61 -20.05 -20.35
N GLY A 13 2.83 -20.56 -20.26
CA GLY A 13 3.93 -20.16 -19.38
C GLY A 13 3.53 -19.48 -18.06
N MET A 14 3.61 -20.25 -16.97
CA MET A 14 3.89 -19.69 -15.66
C MET A 14 5.31 -19.09 -15.67
N ASP A 15 5.49 -17.95 -16.32
CA ASP A 15 6.57 -17.07 -15.92
C ASP A 15 6.24 -16.62 -14.50
N ALA A 16 7.06 -17.03 -13.54
CA ALA A 16 6.98 -16.63 -12.15
C ALA A 16 6.63 -15.14 -12.09
N ILE A 17 5.62 -14.76 -11.29
CA ILE A 17 5.29 -13.35 -11.05
C ILE A 17 6.55 -12.72 -10.44
N LYS A 18 7.41 -12.17 -11.29
CA LYS A 18 8.57 -11.38 -10.89
C LYS A 18 7.97 -10.19 -10.17
N CYS A 19 8.29 -10.03 -8.88
CA CYS A 19 7.84 -8.93 -8.04
C CYS A 19 7.75 -7.64 -8.87
N PRO A 20 6.57 -7.10 -9.18
CA PRO A 20 6.40 -6.13 -10.26
C PRO A 20 7.16 -4.81 -10.02
N HIS A 21 7.65 -4.59 -8.80
CA HIS A 21 8.40 -3.41 -8.39
C HIS A 21 9.81 -3.78 -7.88
N GLN A 22 10.61 -4.42 -8.73
CA GLN A 22 11.93 -4.95 -8.35
C GLN A 22 12.94 -3.92 -7.84
N TYR A 23 12.76 -2.64 -8.21
CA TYR A 23 13.69 -1.56 -7.91
C TYR A 23 13.07 -0.43 -7.08
N LEU A 24 11.79 -0.59 -6.69
CA LEU A 24 11.09 0.44 -5.94
C LEU A 24 11.55 0.41 -4.48
N LYS A 25 12.26 1.46 -4.06
CA LYS A 25 12.84 1.60 -2.72
C LYS A 25 11.98 2.40 -1.76
N VAL A 26 11.25 3.40 -2.28
CA VAL A 26 10.48 4.33 -1.46
C VAL A 26 9.11 4.53 -2.09
N VAL A 27 8.05 4.50 -1.27
CA VAL A 27 6.69 4.88 -1.67
C VAL A 27 6.16 5.92 -0.70
N GLU A 28 5.50 6.92 -1.26
CA GLU A 28 4.82 7.98 -0.53
C GLU A 28 3.30 7.91 -0.78
N PHE A 29 2.54 7.90 0.30
CA PHE A 29 1.08 7.92 0.30
C PHE A 29 0.59 9.29 0.75
N LEU A 30 0.17 10.10 -0.22
CA LEU A 30 -0.42 11.40 0.03
C LEU A 30 -1.92 11.27 0.36
N GLY A 31 -2.40 12.07 1.31
CA GLY A 31 -3.81 12.08 1.72
C GLY A 31 -4.29 10.79 2.38
N TYR A 32 -3.39 10.05 3.04
CA TYR A 32 -3.76 8.84 3.75
C TYR A 32 -4.75 9.18 4.87
N CYS A 33 -6.00 8.70 4.79
CA CYS A 33 -7.02 8.98 5.80
C CYS A 33 -7.44 7.74 6.60
N GLY A 34 -6.81 6.60 6.31
CA GLY A 34 -7.00 5.32 7.01
C GLY A 34 -8.20 4.52 6.52
N ARG A 35 -8.61 4.70 5.26
CA ARG A 35 -9.62 3.84 4.63
C ARG A 35 -9.04 2.47 4.33
N ILE A 36 -9.92 1.50 4.12
CA ILE A 36 -9.52 0.13 3.77
C ILE A 36 -8.63 0.13 2.53
N CYS A 37 -8.98 0.89 1.49
CA CYS A 37 -8.19 0.98 0.27
C CYS A 37 -6.78 1.54 0.51
N ASP A 38 -6.62 2.48 1.46
CA ASP A 38 -5.32 3.05 1.80
C ASP A 38 -4.42 1.97 2.42
N VAL A 39 -4.96 1.16 3.34
CA VAL A 39 -4.25 0.03 3.98
C VAL A 39 -3.89 -1.03 2.95
N GLU A 40 -4.84 -1.43 2.10
CA GLU A 40 -4.63 -2.45 1.07
C GLU A 40 -3.53 -2.04 0.08
N PHE A 41 -3.47 -0.77 -0.28
CA PHE A 41 -2.41 -0.23 -1.13
C PHE A 41 -1.04 -0.31 -0.46
N VAL A 42 -0.91 0.06 0.82
CA VAL A 42 0.36 -0.09 1.55
C VAL A 42 0.80 -1.56 1.57
N LEU A 43 -0.11 -2.48 1.89
CA LEU A 43 0.18 -3.91 1.93
C LEU A 43 0.53 -4.49 0.55
N TYR A 44 -0.04 -3.94 -0.52
CA TYR A 44 0.32 -4.31 -1.87
C TYR A 44 1.81 -4.03 -2.13
N PHE A 45 2.31 -2.84 -1.80
CA PHE A 45 3.72 -2.52 -2.03
C PHE A 45 4.66 -3.34 -1.14
N ILE A 46 4.31 -3.59 0.12
CA ILE A 46 5.07 -4.48 1.00
C ILE A 46 5.23 -5.88 0.37
N LYS A 47 4.17 -6.40 -0.26
CA LYS A 47 4.19 -7.73 -0.90
C LYS A 47 4.89 -7.77 -2.26
N ASN A 48 4.88 -6.67 -3.00
CA ASN A 48 5.23 -6.66 -4.43
C ASN A 48 6.51 -5.89 -4.78
N ALA A 49 7.06 -5.12 -3.83
CA ALA A 49 8.31 -4.38 -3.99
C ALA A 49 9.42 -5.01 -3.13
N VAL A 50 10.20 -5.91 -3.75
CA VAL A 50 11.27 -6.66 -3.05
C VAL A 50 12.42 -5.75 -2.57
N ALA A 51 12.64 -4.62 -3.22
CA ALA A 51 13.66 -3.64 -2.85
C ALA A 51 13.12 -2.51 -1.96
N LEU A 52 11.90 -2.64 -1.42
CA LEU A 52 11.29 -1.57 -0.62
C LEU A 52 12.05 -1.39 0.69
N GLU A 53 12.49 -0.16 0.92
CA GLU A 53 13.26 0.27 2.08
C GLU A 53 12.46 1.23 2.96
N LYS A 54 11.53 2.01 2.38
CA LYS A 54 10.80 3.06 3.11
C LYS A 54 9.36 3.26 2.62
N ILE A 55 8.46 3.50 3.56
CA ILE A 55 7.07 3.92 3.33
C ILE A 55 6.85 5.25 4.06
N LEU A 56 6.44 6.28 3.31
CA LEU A 56 6.03 7.57 3.85
C LEU A 56 4.51 7.67 3.80
N ILE A 57 3.89 7.90 4.95
CA ILE A 57 2.48 8.21 5.07
C ILE A 57 2.34 9.69 5.33
N ASP A 58 1.85 10.41 4.33
CA ASP A 58 1.46 11.81 4.48
C ASP A 58 -0.07 11.87 4.64
N PRO A 59 -0.59 12.12 5.86
CA PRO A 59 -2.02 12.31 6.08
C PRO A 59 -2.55 13.60 5.42
N TYR A 60 -1.66 14.46 4.93
CA TYR A 60 -2.00 15.75 4.35
C TYR A 60 -2.62 15.59 2.95
N ASP A 61 -3.90 15.96 2.81
CA ASP A 61 -4.54 16.03 1.49
C ASP A 61 -4.23 17.37 0.80
N GLN A 62 -3.40 17.33 -0.24
CA GLN A 62 -3.04 18.51 -1.02
C GLN A 62 -4.22 19.12 -1.78
N ILE A 63 -5.28 18.35 -2.05
CA ILE A 63 -6.49 18.81 -2.77
C ILE A 63 -7.31 19.73 -1.86
N VAL A 64 -7.41 19.41 -0.56
CA VAL A 64 -8.17 20.21 0.42
C VAL A 64 -7.51 21.56 0.71
N LYS A 65 -6.18 21.66 0.55
CA LYS A 65 -5.36 22.87 0.73
C LYS A 65 -5.84 24.07 -0.12
N ASN A 66 -6.35 23.79 -1.32
CA ASN A 66 -6.83 24.82 -2.25
C ASN A 66 -8.27 25.29 -1.96
N SER A 67 -8.88 24.80 -0.88
CA SER A 67 -10.23 25.17 -0.47
C SER A 67 -10.22 25.97 0.84
N ALA A 68 -11.23 26.81 1.05
CA ALA A 68 -11.37 27.66 2.23
C ALA A 68 -11.59 26.91 3.57
N PHE A 69 -11.42 25.58 3.62
CA PHE A 69 -11.77 24.70 4.74
C PHE A 69 -10.58 24.31 5.66
N GLN A 70 -9.49 25.07 5.64
CA GLN A 70 -8.22 24.73 6.33
C GLN A 70 -8.34 24.39 7.83
N THR A 71 -9.32 24.94 8.55
CA THR A 71 -9.49 24.71 10.00
C THR A 71 -10.04 23.33 10.37
N ALA A 72 -10.68 22.61 9.47
CA ALA A 72 -11.11 21.22 9.71
C ALA A 72 -9.94 20.21 9.67
N ASN A 73 -8.78 20.62 9.14
CA ASN A 73 -7.71 19.71 8.75
C ASN A 73 -6.84 19.20 9.91
N ILE A 74 -6.55 19.99 10.95
CA ILE A 74 -5.58 19.58 11.99
C ILE A 74 -6.07 18.34 12.76
N ASN A 75 -7.34 18.33 13.19
CA ASN A 75 -7.91 17.18 13.89
C ASN A 75 -7.99 15.95 12.98
N GLN A 76 -8.34 16.15 11.72
CA GLN A 76 -8.41 15.06 10.73
C GLN A 76 -7.03 14.46 10.46
N GLU A 77 -6.00 15.29 10.36
CA GLU A 77 -4.61 14.88 10.19
C GLU A 77 -4.13 14.04 11.38
N GLN A 78 -4.42 14.46 12.62
CA GLN A 78 -4.09 13.67 13.81
C GLN A 78 -4.85 12.35 13.90
N ILE A 79 -6.12 12.33 13.49
CA ILE A 79 -6.92 11.10 13.39
C ILE A 79 -6.29 10.17 12.33
N ALA A 80 -5.90 10.72 11.18
CA ALA A 80 -5.26 9.97 10.10
C ALA A 80 -3.91 9.38 10.54
N ARG A 81 -3.06 10.14 11.24
CA ARG A 81 -1.82 9.63 11.85
C ARG A 81 -2.09 8.48 12.81
N SER A 82 -3.08 8.66 13.70
CA SER A 82 -3.45 7.65 14.69
C SER A 82 -3.93 6.36 14.03
N ARG A 83 -4.73 6.48 12.96
CA ARG A 83 -5.18 5.35 12.14
C ARG A 83 -4.01 4.67 11.44
N ALA A 84 -3.15 5.43 10.76
CA ALA A 84 -1.96 4.90 10.08
C ALA A 84 -1.09 4.11 11.05
N LYS A 85 -0.82 4.66 12.24
CA LYS A 85 -0.04 3.98 13.28
C LYS A 85 -0.69 2.66 13.69
N CYS A 86 -1.95 2.71 14.13
CA CYS A 86 -2.68 1.51 14.58
C CYS A 86 -2.83 0.43 13.49
N GLN A 87 -2.95 0.83 12.23
CA GLN A 87 -3.18 -0.09 11.11
C GLN A 87 -1.89 -0.70 10.56
N LEU A 88 -0.78 0.03 10.58
CA LEU A 88 0.43 -0.30 9.83
C LEU A 88 1.60 -0.73 10.71
N GLU A 89 1.70 -0.28 11.96
CA GLU A 89 2.86 -0.53 12.85
C GLU A 89 3.16 -2.03 12.98
N ASP A 90 2.14 -2.86 13.16
CA ASP A 90 2.29 -4.33 13.26
C ASP A 90 2.39 -5.05 11.90
N LYS A 91 2.11 -4.35 10.80
CA LYS A 91 2.06 -4.94 9.45
C LYS A 91 3.31 -4.66 8.63
N VAL A 92 4.02 -3.59 8.93
CA VAL A 92 5.27 -3.22 8.25
C VAL A 92 6.40 -4.06 8.83
N PRO A 93 7.11 -4.86 8.01
CA PRO A 93 8.29 -5.58 8.46
C PRO A 93 9.36 -4.62 9.02
N PRO A 94 10.15 -5.02 10.05
CA PRO A 94 11.20 -4.16 10.62
C PRO A 94 12.29 -3.71 9.64
N SER A 95 12.42 -4.38 8.48
CA SER A 95 13.36 -4.02 7.42
C SER A 95 12.92 -2.82 6.58
N ILE A 96 11.66 -2.38 6.71
CA ILE A 96 11.10 -1.24 5.99
C ILE A 96 10.89 -0.11 7.00
N GLU A 97 11.47 1.05 6.72
CA GLU A 97 11.26 2.26 7.51
C GLU A 97 9.85 2.81 7.27
N LEU A 98 8.98 2.77 8.28
CA LEU A 98 7.69 3.45 8.26
C LEU A 98 7.81 4.84 8.87
N VAL A 99 7.52 5.88 8.08
CA VAL A 99 7.47 7.27 8.54
C VAL A 99 6.05 7.80 8.35
N ILE A 100 5.44 8.23 9.45
CA ILE A 100 4.14 8.89 9.46
C ILE A 100 4.40 10.37 9.74
N LEU A 101 4.20 11.22 8.72
CA LEU A 101 4.38 12.66 8.82
C LEU A 101 3.27 13.31 9.63
#